data_AF-A0A4V2MJN8-F1
#
_entry.id   AF-A0A4V2MJN8-F1
#
_cell.length_a   1.000
_cell.length_b   1.000
_cell.length_c   1.000
_cell.angle_alpha   90.00
_cell.angle_beta   90.00
_cell.angle_gamma   90.00
#
_symmetry.space_group_name_H-M   'P 1'
#
loop_
_entity.id
_entity.type
_entity.pdbx_description
1 polymer ?
#
loop_
_entity_poly.entity_id
_entity_poly.type
_entity_poly.pdbx_seq_one_letter_code
_entity_poly.pdbx_strand_id
1 'polypeptide(L)'
;MRNMNHEPAELHFSGKPGNEMLKYKIQECLERLTVYEYRIVVRSMPDYLGKSINTFWNYAKIPIDSKMDIPYCTVRMLEVFFGLRVGDLLNASFNCSHYSEIINESYRKSKDYWVQSNVLSDDEQ
;
A
#
# COMPACT_ATOMS: atom_id res chain seq x y z
N MET A 1 15.93 15.44 -52.41
CA MET A 1 16.29 15.78 -51.02
C MET A 1 15.05 15.60 -50.16
N ARG A 2 14.94 14.50 -49.41
CA ARG A 2 13.80 14.27 -48.49
C ARG A 2 14.21 14.74 -47.11
N ASN A 3 13.50 15.73 -46.59
CA ASN A 3 13.66 16.26 -45.24
C ASN A 3 13.52 15.14 -44.21
N MET A 4 14.58 14.92 -43.44
CA MET A 4 14.55 14.17 -42.19
C MET A 4 14.10 15.13 -41.08
N ASN A 5 12.79 15.26 -40.88
CA ASN A 5 12.29 15.82 -39.64
C ASN A 5 12.35 14.69 -38.60
N HIS A 6 13.36 14.77 -37.73
CA HIS A 6 13.48 13.99 -36.51
C HIS A 6 12.31 14.38 -35.60
N GLU A 7 11.30 13.52 -35.48
CA GLU A 7 10.36 13.60 -34.38
C GLU A 7 11.12 13.35 -33.07
N PRO A 8 10.88 14.14 -32.00
CA PRO A 8 11.48 13.87 -30.71
C PRO A 8 10.94 12.54 -30.20
N ALA A 9 11.83 11.67 -29.72
CA ALA A 9 11.47 10.39 -29.16
C ALA A 9 10.47 10.59 -28.01
N GLU A 10 9.18 10.34 -28.30
CA GLU A 10 8.20 10.14 -27.26
C GLU A 10 8.67 8.94 -26.44
N LEU A 11 9.00 9.20 -25.18
CA LEU A 11 9.10 8.17 -24.16
C LEU A 11 7.71 7.54 -24.04
N HIS A 12 7.43 6.58 -24.91
CA HIS A 12 6.32 5.66 -24.78
C HIS A 12 6.51 4.90 -23.47
N PHE A 13 5.97 5.46 -22.39
CA PHE A 13 5.57 4.68 -21.23
C PHE A 13 4.52 3.69 -21.73
N SER A 14 4.96 2.46 -22.02
CA SER A 14 4.10 1.33 -22.33
C SER A 14 3.32 0.93 -21.07
N GLY A 15 2.30 1.71 -20.71
CA GLY A 15 1.29 1.36 -19.72
C GLY A 15 -0.03 1.15 -20.45
N LYS A 16 -0.29 -0.08 -20.90
CA LYS A 16 -1.67 -0.49 -21.24
C LYS A 16 -2.55 -0.32 -20.00
N PRO A 17 -3.86 -0.03 -20.13
CA PRO A 17 -4.77 0.10 -19.00
C PRO A 17 -5.04 -1.27 -18.39
N GLY A 18 -4.14 -1.71 -17.51
CA GLY A 18 -4.49 -2.58 -16.40
C GLY A 18 -4.79 -1.66 -15.24
N ASN A 19 -6.06 -1.53 -14.86
CA ASN A 19 -6.51 -0.83 -13.67
C ASN A 19 -6.12 -1.64 -12.41
N GLU A 20 -4.86 -2.05 -12.31
CA GLU A 20 -4.34 -2.78 -11.15
C GLU A 20 -4.04 -1.75 -10.07
N MET A 21 -4.88 -1.77 -9.03
CA MET A 21 -4.70 -0.92 -7.88
C MET A 21 -3.32 -1.20 -7.25
N LEU A 22 -2.49 -0.18 -7.17
CA LEU A 22 -1.18 -0.27 -6.54
C LEU A 22 -1.34 -0.26 -5.02
N LYS A 23 -0.46 -0.95 -4.32
CA LYS A 23 -0.46 -0.99 -2.85
C LYS A 23 -0.15 0.37 -2.23
N TYR A 24 0.69 1.16 -2.89
CA TYR A 24 1.18 2.46 -2.44
C TYR A 24 0.94 3.56 -3.47
N LYS A 25 0.64 4.78 -3.00
CA LYS A 25 0.36 5.99 -3.80
C LYS A 25 1.61 6.69 -4.33
N ILE A 26 2.75 6.00 -4.40
CA ILE A 26 4.03 6.63 -4.81
C ILE A 26 3.92 7.22 -6.21
N GLN A 27 3.32 6.49 -7.15
CA GLN A 27 3.14 6.99 -8.52
C GLN A 27 2.21 8.21 -8.56
N GLU A 28 1.10 8.19 -7.81
CA GLU A 28 0.18 9.33 -7.70
C GLU A 28 0.88 10.57 -7.13
N CYS A 29 1.77 10.41 -6.14
CA CYS A 29 2.58 11.51 -5.62
C CYS A 29 3.53 12.08 -6.68
N LEU A 30 4.14 11.24 -7.51
CA LEU A 30 5.05 11.67 -8.57
C LEU A 30 4.32 12.38 -9.71
N GLU A 31 3.10 11.95 -10.05
CA GLU A 31 2.28 12.55 -11.12
C GLU A 31 1.82 13.98 -10.78
N ARG A 32 1.82 14.37 -9.50
CA ARG A 32 1.52 15.73 -9.05
C ARG A 32 2.69 16.71 -9.23
N LEU A 33 3.87 16.21 -9.58
CA LEU A 33 5.06 17.02 -9.76
C LEU A 33 5.14 17.58 -11.18
N THR A 34 5.71 18.77 -11.33
CA THR A 34 6.15 19.24 -12.66
C THR A 34 7.29 18.36 -13.19
N VAL A 35 7.54 18.39 -14.50
CA VAL A 35 8.63 17.62 -15.13
C VAL A 35 9.99 17.93 -14.48
N TYR A 36 10.22 19.18 -14.10
CA TYR A 36 11.47 19.58 -13.45
C TYR A 36 11.58 19.02 -12.03
N GLU A 37 10.53 19.15 -11.22
CA GLU A 37 10.49 18.61 -9.86
C GLU A 37 10.60 17.09 -9.85
N TYR A 38 9.87 16.41 -10.74
CA TYR A 38 9.95 14.96 -10.91
C TYR A 38 11.39 14.50 -11.13
N ARG A 39 12.13 15.16 -12.04
CA ARG A 39 13.53 14.82 -12.33
C ARG A 39 14.44 15.01 -11.10
N ILE A 40 14.23 16.07 -10.33
CA ILE A 40 14.98 16.31 -9.09
C ILE A 40 14.68 15.23 -8.07
N VAL A 41 13.39 14.99 -7.81
CA VAL A 41 12.89 14.02 -6.83
C VAL A 41 13.39 12.61 -7.14
N VAL A 42 13.18 12.12 -8.36
CA VAL A 42 13.60 10.77 -8.77
C VAL A 42 15.12 10.61 -8.67
N ARG A 43 15.88 11.64 -9.02
CA ARG A 43 17.35 11.61 -8.95
C ARG A 43 17.88 11.59 -7.50
N SER A 44 17.17 12.19 -6.55
CA SER A 44 17.57 12.23 -5.14
C SER A 44 17.10 11.02 -4.32
N MET A 45 16.14 10.24 -4.83
CA MET A 45 15.60 9.05 -4.15
C MET A 45 16.66 8.05 -3.66
N PRO A 46 17.70 7.71 -4.43
CA PRO A 46 18.68 6.73 -3.98
C PRO A 46 19.41 7.16 -2.72
N ASP A 47 19.81 8.43 -2.66
CA ASP A 47 20.49 9.02 -1.51
C ASP A 47 19.55 9.16 -0.32
N TYR A 48 18.30 9.56 -0.58
CA TYR A 48 17.28 9.72 0.47
C TYR A 48 16.90 8.38 1.12
N LEU A 49 16.75 7.32 0.31
CA LEU A 49 16.32 6.00 0.80
C LEU A 49 17.49 5.09 1.22
N GLY A 50 18.72 5.42 0.83
CA GLY A 50 19.88 4.51 0.94
C GLY A 50 19.69 3.22 0.13
N LYS A 51 18.97 3.30 -1.00
CA LYS A 51 18.61 2.17 -1.87
C LYS A 51 18.82 2.50 -3.34
N SER A 52 18.86 1.49 -4.20
CA SER A 52 18.97 1.73 -5.64
C SER A 52 17.71 2.39 -6.20
N ILE A 53 17.86 3.13 -7.30
CA ILE A 53 16.71 3.70 -8.02
C ILE A 53 15.74 2.61 -8.50
N ASN A 54 16.26 1.41 -8.83
CA ASN A 54 15.42 0.27 -9.21
C ASN A 54 14.56 -0.21 -8.04
N THR A 55 15.10 -0.20 -6.82
CA THR A 55 14.34 -0.53 -5.61
C THR A 55 13.20 0.46 -5.40
N PHE A 56 13.44 1.75 -5.61
CA PHE A 56 12.39 2.77 -5.56
C PHE A 56 11.29 2.51 -6.61
N TRP A 57 11.66 2.19 -7.85
CA TRP A 57 10.67 1.85 -8.88
C TRP A 57 9.91 0.55 -8.61
N ASN A 58 10.55 -0.43 -7.99
CA ASN A 58 9.86 -1.65 -7.56
C ASN A 58 8.82 -1.34 -6.48
N TYR A 59 9.15 -0.47 -5.51
CA TYR A 59 8.21 0.00 -4.51
C TYR A 59 6.99 0.70 -5.12
N ALA A 60 7.21 1.56 -6.12
CA ALA A 60 6.14 2.28 -6.82
C ALA A 60 5.20 1.36 -7.63
N LYS A 61 5.59 0.11 -7.88
CA LYS A 61 4.87 -0.83 -8.75
C LYS A 61 4.30 -2.04 -8.00
N ILE A 62 4.32 -2.05 -6.67
CA ILE A 62 3.78 -3.17 -5.88
C ILE A 62 2.25 -3.24 -6.08
N PRO A 63 1.68 -4.34 -6.58
CA PRO A 63 0.23 -4.52 -6.66
C PRO A 63 -0.40 -4.62 -5.27
N ILE A 64 -1.66 -4.17 -5.10
CA ILE A 64 -2.33 -4.17 -3.79
C ILE A 64 -2.40 -5.55 -3.13
N ASP A 65 -2.61 -6.61 -3.93
CA ASP A 65 -2.72 -8.00 -3.47
C ASP A 65 -1.36 -8.69 -3.29
N SER A 66 -0.25 -7.97 -3.52
CA SER A 66 1.08 -8.53 -3.41
C SER A 66 1.47 -8.79 -1.95
N LYS A 67 2.12 -9.95 -1.74
CA LYS A 67 2.81 -10.28 -0.48
C LYS A 67 4.07 -9.46 -0.26
N MET A 68 4.61 -8.85 -1.32
CA MET A 68 5.74 -7.94 -1.19
C MET A 68 5.31 -6.70 -0.40
N ASP A 69 6.25 -6.16 0.38
CA ASP A 69 6.00 -4.94 1.13
C ASP A 69 7.23 -4.04 1.18
N ILE A 70 6.96 -2.75 1.43
CA ILE A 70 8.00 -1.77 1.71
C ILE A 70 8.28 -1.82 3.22
N PRO A 71 9.55 -1.86 3.67
CA PRO A 71 9.85 -1.76 5.10
C PRO A 71 9.23 -0.52 5.73
N TYR A 72 8.64 -0.65 6.93
CA TYR A 72 7.91 0.43 7.59
C TYR A 72 8.69 1.74 7.67
N CYS A 73 9.97 1.70 8.06
CA CYS A 73 10.80 2.91 8.13
C CYS A 73 10.90 3.61 6.77
N THR A 74 11.01 2.86 5.68
CA THR A 74 11.03 3.40 4.31
C THR A 74 9.67 4.01 3.94
N VAL A 75 8.55 3.38 4.31
CA VAL A 75 7.20 3.95 4.13
C VAL A 75 7.09 5.30 4.85
N ARG A 76 7.54 5.37 6.11
CA ARG A 76 7.50 6.59 6.91
C ARG A 76 8.37 7.70 6.33
N MET A 77 9.54 7.36 5.80
CA MET A 77 10.40 8.32 5.10
C MET A 77 9.71 8.87 3.85
N LEU A 78 9.09 8.02 3.04
CA LEU A 78 8.36 8.45 1.85
C LEU A 78 7.14 9.31 2.19
N GLU A 79 6.41 8.98 3.26
CA GLU A 79 5.30 9.80 3.74
C GLU A 79 5.75 11.21 4.12
N VAL A 80 6.83 11.33 4.90
CA VAL A 80 7.39 12.64 5.24
C VAL A 80 7.90 13.36 4.00
N PHE A 81 8.58 12.65 3.10
CA PHE A 81 9.13 13.20 1.85
C PHE A 81 8.04 13.81 0.95
N PHE A 82 6.90 13.14 0.82
CA PHE A 82 5.76 13.61 0.03
C PHE A 82 4.78 14.52 0.81
N GLY A 83 5.04 14.79 2.10
CA GLY A 83 4.17 15.63 2.93
C GLY A 83 2.83 14.97 3.29
N LEU A 84 2.79 13.65 3.40
CA LEU A 84 1.61 12.85 3.74
C LEU A 84 1.53 12.59 5.27
N ARG A 85 0.33 12.27 5.77
CA ARG A 85 0.16 11.80 7.15
C ARG A 85 0.59 10.34 7.28
N VAL A 86 0.72 9.88 8.52
CA VAL A 86 1.07 8.49 8.80
C VAL A 86 -0.02 7.56 8.28
N GLY A 87 0.36 6.61 7.43
CA GLY A 87 -0.54 5.64 6.81
C GLY A 87 -1.16 6.09 5.49
N ASP A 88 -1.03 7.37 5.11
CA ASP A 88 -1.69 7.91 3.91
C ASP A 88 -1.05 7.44 2.61
N LEU A 89 0.21 6.99 2.63
CA LEU A 89 0.87 6.46 1.43
C LEU A 89 0.26 5.14 0.97
N LEU A 90 -0.38 4.39 1.87
CA LEU A 90 -1.03 3.13 1.53
C LEU A 90 -2.37 3.39 0.83
N ASN A 91 -2.70 2.60 -0.19
CA ASN A 91 -4.00 2.63 -0.86
C ASN A 91 -5.07 1.80 -0.14
N ALA A 92 -4.66 0.85 0.69
CA ALA A 92 -5.56 0.02 1.48
C ALA A 92 -5.92 0.66 2.83
N SER A 93 -7.16 0.45 3.27
CA SER A 93 -7.55 0.66 4.67
C SER A 93 -7.52 -0.68 5.40
N PHE A 94 -6.99 -0.70 6.63
CA PHE A 94 -7.07 -1.86 7.50
C PHE A 94 -8.06 -1.58 8.62
N ASN A 95 -9.09 -2.40 8.69
CA ASN A 95 -9.99 -2.44 9.84
C ASN A 95 -9.69 -3.74 10.59
N CYS A 96 -9.22 -3.62 11.81
CA CYS A 96 -9.08 -4.77 12.72
C CYS A 96 -9.90 -4.52 13.98
N SER A 97 -10.51 -5.57 14.51
CA SER A 97 -11.18 -5.51 15.80
C SER A 97 -10.17 -5.18 16.88
N HIS A 98 -10.56 -4.30 17.80
CA HIS A 98 -9.77 -4.06 19.00
C HIS A 98 -9.71 -5.34 19.84
N TYR A 99 -8.57 -5.62 20.48
CA TYR A 99 -8.39 -6.88 21.22
C TYR A 99 -9.48 -7.12 22.28
N SER A 100 -10.05 -6.06 22.85
CA SER A 100 -11.16 -6.16 23.81
C SER A 100 -12.43 -6.73 23.20
N GLU A 101 -12.71 -6.46 21.92
CA GLU A 101 -13.87 -7.02 21.22
C GLU A 101 -13.72 -8.54 21.09
N ILE A 102 -12.50 -8.99 20.74
CA ILE A 102 -12.15 -10.41 20.62
C ILE A 102 -12.30 -11.11 21.98
N ILE A 103 -11.82 -10.49 23.06
CA ILE A 103 -11.96 -11.00 24.43
C ILE A 103 -13.44 -11.10 24.83
N ASN A 104 -14.22 -10.04 24.60
CA ASN A 104 -15.65 -10.02 24.94
C ASN A 104 -16.45 -11.06 24.15
N GLU A 105 -16.14 -11.24 22.87
CA GLU A 105 -16.74 -12.28 22.04
C GLU A 105 -16.40 -13.68 22.56
N SER A 106 -15.15 -13.89 22.98
CA SER A 106 -14.71 -15.15 23.57
C SER A 106 -15.47 -15.47 24.87
N TYR A 107 -15.65 -14.47 25.75
CA TYR A 107 -16.44 -14.65 26.98
C TYR A 107 -17.91 -14.97 26.71
N ARG A 108 -18.54 -14.31 25.72
CA ARG A 108 -19.92 -14.61 25.33
C ARG A 108 -20.06 -16.06 24.87
N LYS A 109 -19.19 -16.49 23.94
CA LYS A 109 -19.19 -17.86 23.42
C LYS A 109 -19.02 -18.89 24.56
N SER A 110 -18.07 -18.69 25.47
CA SER A 110 -17.87 -19.61 26.60
C SER A 110 -19.09 -19.69 27.52
N LYS A 111 -19.79 -18.57 27.73
CA LYS A 111 -21.03 -18.53 28.51
C LYS A 111 -22.17 -19.26 27.78
N ASP A 112 -22.30 -19.06 26.47
CA ASP A 112 -23.31 -19.72 25.66
C ASP A 112 -23.11 -21.24 25.60
N TYR A 113 -21.87 -21.73 25.51
CA TYR A 113 -21.54 -23.15 25.64
C TYR A 113 -21.95 -23.72 27.00
N TRP A 114 -21.63 -23.03 28.09
CA TRP A 114 -22.02 -23.46 29.44
C TRP A 114 -23.55 -23.51 29.61
N VAL A 115 -24.27 -22.55 29.03
CA VAL A 115 -25.74 -22.52 29.06
C VAL A 115 -26.31 -23.68 28.22
N GLN A 116 -25.80 -23.93 27.01
CA GLN A 116 -26.27 -25.03 26.16
C GLN A 116 -26.00 -26.42 26.76
N SER A 117 -24.84 -26.64 27.38
CA SER A 117 -24.53 -27.91 28.04
C SER A 117 -25.41 -28.20 29.26
N ASN A 118 -25.87 -27.16 29.97
CA ASN A 118 -26.75 -27.33 31.13
C ASN A 118 -28.23 -27.48 30.74
N VAL A 119 -28.68 -26.86 29.64
CA VAL A 119 -30.07 -27.00 29.16
C VAL A 119 -30.35 -28.40 28.58
N LEU A 120 -29.36 -29.05 27.97
CA LEU A 120 -29.49 -30.42 27.43
C LEU A 120 -29.44 -31.53 28.49
N SER A 121 -29.15 -31.19 29.75
CA SER A 121 -29.03 -32.17 30.85
C SER A 121 -30.34 -32.34 31.65
N ASP A 122 -31.31 -31.44 31.47
CA ASP A 122 -32.57 -31.43 32.23
C ASP A 122 -33.74 -32.14 31.51
N ASP A 123 -33.55 -32.63 30.28
CA ASP A 123 -34.57 -33.35 29.48
C ASP A 123 -34.46 -34.90 29.57
N GLU A 124 -33.60 -35.46 30.44
CA GLU A 124 -33.43 -36.92 30.64
C GLU A 124 -33.90 -37.46 32.02
N GLN A 125 -34.89 -36.83 32.67
CA GLN A 125 -35.55 -37.38 33.87
C GLN A 125 -37.07 -37.48 33.72
#